data_AF-A0A3D5FTR3-F1
#
_entry.id   AF-A0A3D5FTR3-F1
#
_cell.length_a   1.000
_cell.length_b   1.000
_cell.length_c   1.000
_cell.angle_alpha   90.00
_cell.angle_beta   90.00
_cell.angle_gamma   90.00
#
_symmetry.space_group_name_H-M   'P 1'
#
loop_
_entity.id
_entity.type
_entity.pdbx_description
1 polymer ?
#
loop_
_entity_poly.entity_id
_entity_poly.type
_entity_poly.pdbx_seq_one_letter_code
_entity_poly.pdbx_strand_id
1 'polypeptide(L)' 'MKEFFPGISRIKYEGPKTKNPLAFRCYNAGEKVGKKTMAEHLRFSVVYWHTMKGGGTDLFGPTPVYDRPWDV' A
#
# COMPACT_ATOMS: atom_id res chain seq x y z
N MET A 1 15.63 -3.88 14.86
CA MET A 1 15.07 -3.46 13.55
C MET A 1 13.93 -2.50 13.85
N LYS A 2 13.94 -1.27 13.31
CA LYS A 2 12.91 -0.25 13.61
C LYS A 2 11.68 -0.48 12.73
N GLU A 3 10.50 -0.54 13.32
CA GLU A 3 9.22 -0.54 12.60
C GLU A 3 8.83 0.90 12.29
N PHE A 4 8.51 1.20 11.02
CA PHE A 4 8.12 2.55 10.59
C PHE A 4 6.60 2.80 10.60
N PHE A 5 5.80 1.73 10.67
CA PHE A 5 4.33 1.81 10.66
C PHE A 5 3.74 1.03 11.85
N PRO A 6 3.98 1.48 13.09
CA PRO A 6 3.48 0.77 14.27
C PRO A 6 1.95 0.70 14.23
N GLY A 7 1.41 -0.48 14.54
CA GLY A 7 -0.03 -0.74 14.53
C GLY A 7 -0.62 -1.14 13.16
N ILE A 8 0.16 -1.06 12.07
CA ILE A 8 -0.25 -1.56 10.76
C ILE A 8 0.34 -2.94 10.53
N SER A 9 -0.46 -3.96 10.80
CA SER A 9 -0.09 -5.35 10.50
C SER A 9 -0.26 -5.68 9.02
N ARG A 10 0.22 -6.86 8.59
CA ARG A 10 0.04 -7.34 7.21
C ARG A 10 -1.44 -7.35 6.83
N ILE A 11 -1.78 -6.57 5.81
CA ILE A 11 -3.15 -6.42 5.28
C ILE A 11 -3.66 -7.76 4.73
N LYS A 12 -4.83 -8.19 5.22
CA LYS A 12 -5.45 -9.48 4.87
C LYS A 12 -6.61 -9.29 3.90
N TYR A 13 -7.01 -10.37 3.23
CA TYR A 13 -8.27 -10.44 2.51
C TYR A 13 -9.41 -10.77 3.48
N GLU A 14 -10.49 -9.98 3.45
CA GLU A 14 -11.69 -10.19 4.27
C GLU A 14 -12.99 -10.28 3.42
N GLY A 15 -12.88 -10.14 2.10
CA GLY A 15 -13.99 -10.28 1.18
C GLY A 15 -14.80 -9.01 0.91
N PRO A 16 -15.73 -9.06 -0.06
CA PRO A 16 -16.34 -7.87 -0.65
C PRO A 16 -17.24 -7.07 0.29
N LYS A 17 -17.69 -7.68 1.39
CA LYS A 17 -18.58 -7.06 2.38
C LYS A 17 -17.84 -6.45 3.58
N THR A 18 -16.51 -6.57 3.65
CA THR A 18 -15.78 -6.01 4.80
C THR A 18 -15.92 -4.50 4.87
N LYS A 19 -16.08 -4.01 6.11
CA LYS A 19 -16.04 -2.59 6.45
C LYS A 19 -14.66 -2.15 6.96
N ASN A 20 -13.73 -3.08 7.18
CA ASN A 20 -12.36 -2.77 7.60
C ASN A 20 -11.64 -2.03 6.46
N PRO A 21 -11.17 -0.78 6.67
CA PRO A 21 -10.45 -0.04 5.65
C PRO A 21 -9.06 -0.60 5.38
N LEU A 22 -8.48 -1.34 6.33
CA LEU A 22 -7.17 -1.99 6.25
C LEU A 22 -7.30 -3.48 5.93
N ALA A 23 -8.20 -3.82 5.02
CA ALA A 23 -8.37 -5.16 4.48
C ALA A 23 -8.70 -5.12 2.98
N PHE A 24 -8.22 -6.13 2.25
CA PHE A 24 -8.58 -6.29 0.84
C PHE A 24 -10.01 -6.80 0.71
N ARG A 25 -10.81 -6.09 -0.09
CA ARG A 25 -12.18 -6.50 -0.48
C ARG A 25 -12.19 -7.49 -1.65
N CYS A 26 -11.29 -7.28 -2.60
CA CYS A 26 -11.27 -8.00 -3.87
C CYS A 26 -9.95 -8.73 -4.13
N TYR A 27 -8.86 -8.32 -3.49
CA TYR A 27 -7.55 -8.90 -3.75
C TYR A 27 -7.25 -10.02 -2.76
N ASN A 28 -7.34 -11.26 -3.24
CA ASN A 28 -6.85 -12.43 -2.56
C ASN A 28 -5.66 -13.00 -3.36
N ALA A 29 -4.44 -12.79 -2.86
CA ALA A 29 -3.21 -13.15 -3.56
C ALA A 29 -3.16 -14.62 -4.03
N GLY A 30 -3.74 -15.55 -3.25
CA GLY A 30 -3.76 -16.99 -3.56
C GLY A 30 -4.95 -17.46 -4.38
N GLU A 31 -5.94 -16.60 -4.64
CA GLU A 31 -7.12 -16.97 -5.42
C GLU A 31 -6.74 -17.18 -6.88
N LYS A 32 -7.13 -18.32 -7.44
CA LYS A 32 -6.87 -18.65 -8.85
C LYS A 32 -7.91 -18.00 -9.75
N VAL A 33 -7.41 -17.28 -10.76
CA VAL A 33 -8.20 -16.74 -11.88
C VAL A 33 -7.73 -17.46 -13.14
N GLY A 34 -8.49 -18.46 -13.57
CA GLY A 34 -8.06 -19.39 -14.63
C GLY A 34 -6.86 -20.22 -14.18
N LYS A 35 -5.73 -20.10 -14.88
CA LYS A 35 -4.51 -20.91 -14.63
C LYS A 35 -3.51 -20.29 -13.66
N LYS A 36 -3.67 -19.02 -13.29
CA LYS A 36 -2.73 -18.28 -12.43
C LYS A 36 -3.46 -17.69 -11.22
N THR A 37 -2.72 -17.44 -10.16
CA THR A 37 -3.18 -16.70 -8.99
C THR A 37 -3.37 -15.21 -9.31
N MET A 38 -4.18 -14.49 -8.52
CA MET A 38 -4.31 -13.04 -8.65
C MET A 38 -2.95 -12.33 -8.53
N ALA A 39 -2.06 -12.82 -7.66
CA ALA A 39 -0.72 -12.25 -7.51
C ALA A 39 0.13 -12.39 -8.79
N GLU A 40 0.06 -13.54 -9.46
CA GLU A 40 0.79 -13.78 -10.72
C GLU A 40 0.24 -12.99 -11.90
N HIS A 41 -1.06 -12.69 -11.92
CA HIS A 41 -1.66 -11.83 -12.93
C HIS A 41 -1.32 -10.37 -12.72
N LEU A 42 -1.55 -9.86 -11.50
CA LEU A 42 -1.48 -8.43 -11.21
C LEU A 42 -0.06 -7.94 -10.99
N ARG A 43 0.78 -8.76 -10.34
CA ARG A 43 2.21 -8.47 -10.11
C ARG A 43 2.44 -7.05 -9.56
N PHE A 44 1.65 -6.68 -8.55
CA PHE A 44 1.73 -5.35 -7.96
C PHE A 44 3.15 -5.03 -7.50
N SER A 45 3.53 -3.77 -7.72
CA SER A 45 4.81 -3.20 -7.35
C SER A 45 4.59 -1.85 -6.68
N VAL A 46 5.61 -1.36 -5.99
CA VAL A 46 5.63 -0.06 -5.33
C VAL A 46 6.59 0.85 -6.06
N VAL A 47 6.16 2.08 -6.34
CA VAL A 47 6.98 3.07 -7.03
C VAL A 47 7.73 3.92 -6.00
N TYR A 48 9.04 3.66 -5.88
CA TYR A 48 9.87 4.25 -4.81
C TYR A 48 9.80 5.78 -4.74
N TRP A 49 9.85 6.47 -5.88
CA TRP A 49 9.84 7.94 -5.92
C TRP A 49 8.56 8.52 -5.30
N HIS A 50 7.39 7.99 -5.67
CA HIS A 50 6.12 8.47 -5.12
C HIS A 50 5.91 8.03 -3.68
N THR A 51 6.22 6.77 -3.36
CA THR A 51 5.91 6.21 -2.04
C THR A 51 6.90 6.66 -0.98
N MET A 52 8.21 6.68 -1.27
CA MET A 52 9.25 6.95 -0.27
C MET A 52 9.83 8.37 -0.35
N LYS A 53 9.95 8.97 -1.55
CA LYS A 53 10.57 10.29 -1.73
C LYS A 53 9.60 11.45 -1.98
N GLY A 54 8.33 11.17 -2.27
CA GLY A 54 7.33 12.21 -2.47
C GLY A 54 7.16 13.07 -1.21
N GLY A 55 7.02 14.38 -1.37
CA GLY A 55 6.84 15.32 -0.25
C GLY A 55 5.44 15.94 -0.15
N GLY A 56 4.53 15.62 -1.09
CA GLY A 56 3.19 16.23 -1.13
C GLY A 56 3.16 17.68 -1.61
N THR A 57 4.25 18.15 -2.24
CA THR A 57 4.36 19.50 -2.81
C THR A 57 3.64 19.62 -4.14
N ASP A 58 3.19 20.83 -4.48
CA ASP A 58 2.65 21.16 -5.80
C ASP A 58 3.17 22.52 -6.31
N LEU A 59 2.71 22.97 -7.49
CA LEU A 59 3.14 24.23 -8.11
C LEU A 59 2.81 25.48 -7.28
N PHE A 60 1.86 25.38 -6.35
CA PHE A 60 1.37 26.48 -5.51
C PHE A 60 1.82 26.35 -4.04
N GLY A 61 2.40 25.20 -3.65
CA GLY A 61 2.91 24.92 -2.32
C GLY A 61 4.21 24.09 -2.37
N PRO A 62 5.39 24.74 -2.30
CA PRO A 62 6.69 24.06 -2.43
C PRO A 62 7.16 23.40 -1.13
N THR A 63 6.52 23.67 0.00
CA THR A 63 6.87 23.09 1.30
C THR A 63 6.33 21.65 1.41
N PRO A 64 7.18 20.64 1.70
CA PRO A 64 6.70 19.29 1.92
C PRO A 64 5.73 19.21 3.11
N VAL A 65 4.65 18.45 2.95
CA VAL A 65 3.58 18.29 3.95
C VAL A 65 3.50 16.87 4.53
N TYR A 66 4.18 15.90 3.93
CA TYR A 66 4.17 14.54 4.45
C TYR A 66 5.08 14.42 5.67
N ASP A 67 4.51 13.93 6.78
CA ASP A 67 5.25 13.55 7.99
C ASP A 67 5.67 12.07 7.87
N ARG A 68 6.98 11.83 7.77
CA ARG A 68 7.54 10.51 7.47
C ARG A 68 8.72 10.19 8.39
N PRO A 69 8.67 9.10 9.17
CA PRO A 69 9.67 8.79 10.19
C PRO A 69 11.04 8.33 9.65
N TRP A 70 11.21 8.23 8.32
CA TRP A 70 12.45 7.85 7.64
C TRP A 70 13.12 9.00 6.88
N ASP A 71 12.46 10.15 6.71
CA ASP A 71 13.05 11.35 6.13
C ASP A 71 13.72 12.17 7.26
N VAL A 72 14.75 11.57 7.87
CA VAL A 72 15.62 12.19 8.89
C VAL A 72 16.82 12.83 8.22
#